data_AF-A0A1E4Q292-F1
#
_entry.id   AF-A0A1E4Q292-F1
#
_cell.length_a   1.000
_cell.length_b   1.000
_cell.length_c   1.000
_cell.angle_alpha   90.00
_cell.angle_beta   90.00
_cell.angle_gamma   90.00
#
_symmetry.space_group_name_H-M   'P 1'
#
loop_
_entity.id
_entity.type
_entity.pdbx_description
1 polymer ?
#
loop_
_entity_poly.entity_id
_entity_poly.type
_entity_poly.pdbx_seq_one_letter_code
_entity_poly.pdbx_strand_id
1 'polypeptide(L)'
;MSAGPIPVDAWPGGPATSAGEALHPLFGTVTGEPPQGTDDWHWQLALHTLAAGAELPTGPAEPGQITPLDAPLQLHQHDGHSRALLRLQVARGPFTGRALAAEATRVVSLRIREGVAAELIARPLQGPMLLPTGARWMAWLLAGRAEVQWGDTRWPLPVDRPMWLPDDNARRLRIDGGGEVLLLKIDARGVDPLTLDTLG
;
A
#
# COMPACT_ATOMS: atom_id res chain seq x y z
N MET A 1 2.72 1.11 27.73
CA MET A 1 3.23 0.17 26.71
C MET A 1 2.42 0.45 25.46
N SER A 2 3.02 0.81 24.31
CA SER A 2 2.20 0.84 23.08
C SER A 2 2.11 -0.57 22.50
N ALA A 3 0.99 -0.83 21.85
CA ALA A 3 0.78 -2.09 21.15
C ALA A 3 1.79 -2.19 20.00
N GLY A 4 2.36 -3.38 19.80
CA GLY A 4 3.23 -3.67 18.66
C GLY A 4 2.45 -3.68 17.33
N PRO A 5 3.11 -4.02 16.22
CA PRO A 5 2.45 -4.16 14.93
C PRO A 5 1.28 -5.14 15.02
N ILE A 6 0.14 -4.79 14.42
CA ILE A 6 -1.05 -5.64 14.38
C ILE A 6 -1.34 -6.08 12.94
N PRO A 7 -1.82 -7.31 12.71
CA PRO A 7 -2.22 -7.74 11.38
C PRO A 7 -3.31 -6.84 10.78
N VAL A 8 -3.28 -6.60 9.47
CA VAL A 8 -4.28 -5.74 8.81
C VAL A 8 -5.71 -6.31 8.85
N ASP A 9 -5.83 -7.63 8.91
CA ASP A 9 -7.07 -8.39 9.12
C ASP A 9 -7.62 -8.25 10.55
N ALA A 10 -6.76 -7.94 11.52
CA ALA A 10 -7.14 -7.71 12.91
C ALA A 10 -7.64 -6.28 13.16
N TRP A 11 -8.18 -5.63 12.12
CA TRP A 11 -8.73 -4.28 12.22
C TRP A 11 -9.63 -4.18 13.46
N PRO A 12 -9.41 -3.22 14.39
CA PRO A 12 -10.31 -3.05 15.53
C PRO A 12 -11.70 -2.65 15.02
N GLY A 13 -12.61 -3.63 14.90
CA GLY A 13 -13.99 -3.47 14.39
C GLY A 13 -14.28 -3.98 12.97
N GLY A 14 -13.30 -4.57 12.25
CA GLY A 14 -13.56 -5.20 10.94
C GLY A 14 -14.14 -6.61 11.06
N PRO A 15 -14.88 -7.12 10.05
CA PRO A 15 -15.30 -8.52 10.04
C PRO A 15 -14.07 -9.43 9.98
N ALA A 16 -14.04 -10.46 10.81
CA ALA A 16 -12.96 -11.45 10.81
C ALA A 16 -12.85 -12.11 9.42
N THR A 17 -11.69 -11.98 8.78
CA THR A 17 -11.39 -12.71 7.54
C THR A 17 -10.69 -14.02 7.90
N SER A 18 -11.15 -15.11 7.29
CA SER A 18 -10.54 -16.43 7.41
C SER A 18 -9.13 -16.41 6.80
N ALA A 19 -8.14 -16.79 7.60
CA ALA A 19 -6.75 -16.94 7.16
C ALA A 19 -6.66 -17.98 6.03
N GLY A 20 -6.22 -17.56 4.83
CA GLY A 20 -5.81 -18.51 3.80
C GLY A 20 -5.98 -18.08 2.33
N GLU A 21 -6.77 -17.06 2.03
CA GLU A 21 -6.98 -16.59 0.64
C GLU A 21 -6.46 -15.16 0.46
N ALA A 22 -6.13 -14.82 -0.77
CA ALA A 22 -5.51 -13.56 -1.22
C ALA A 22 -5.92 -12.34 -0.39
N LEU A 23 -4.98 -11.40 -0.16
CA LEU A 23 -5.26 -10.15 0.56
C LEU A 23 -6.56 -9.52 0.03
N HIS A 24 -7.63 -9.63 0.84
CA HIS A 24 -8.88 -8.95 0.55
C HIS A 24 -8.58 -7.45 0.39
N PRO A 25 -9.27 -6.75 -0.51
CA PRO A 25 -9.08 -5.31 -0.65
C PRO A 25 -9.22 -4.63 0.72
N LEU A 26 -8.18 -3.92 1.14
CA LEU A 26 -8.19 -3.10 2.33
C LEU A 26 -8.74 -1.74 1.96
N PHE A 27 -9.68 -1.25 2.75
CA PHE A 27 -10.28 0.05 2.58
C PHE A 27 -10.02 0.90 3.82
N GLY A 28 -9.93 2.21 3.65
CA GLY A 28 -9.95 3.11 4.78
C GLY A 28 -10.42 4.52 4.44
N THR A 29 -10.68 5.27 5.49
CA THR A 29 -11.10 6.67 5.49
C THR A 29 -9.88 7.60 5.42
N VAL A 30 -10.12 8.92 5.43
CA VAL A 30 -9.06 9.95 5.42
C VAL A 30 -8.03 9.78 6.54
N THR A 31 -8.47 9.34 7.72
CA THR A 31 -7.62 9.11 8.90
C THR A 31 -6.93 7.74 8.87
N GLY A 32 -7.19 6.93 7.84
CA GLY A 32 -6.74 5.54 7.78
C GLY A 32 -7.52 4.61 8.71
N GLU A 33 -8.73 5.02 9.12
CA GLU A 33 -9.70 4.22 9.88
C GLU A 33 -10.56 3.34 8.95
N PRO A 34 -11.29 2.30 9.44
CA PRO A 34 -12.07 1.45 8.55
C PRO A 34 -13.30 2.25 8.09
N PRO A 35 -13.76 2.09 6.84
CA PRO A 35 -15.00 2.73 6.43
C PRO A 35 -16.19 2.15 7.21
N GLN A 36 -17.14 3.00 7.58
CA GLN A 36 -18.36 2.56 8.28
C GLN A 36 -19.46 2.09 7.32
N GLY A 37 -19.34 2.41 6.03
CA GLY A 37 -20.28 2.03 4.97
C GLY A 37 -19.59 1.79 3.63
N THR A 38 -20.32 1.24 2.66
CA THR A 38 -19.79 0.83 1.35
C THR A 38 -19.22 1.97 0.51
N ASP A 39 -19.67 3.20 0.75
CA ASP A 39 -19.26 4.39 -0.01
C ASP A 39 -18.31 5.32 0.76
N ASP A 40 -18.02 5.03 2.03
CA ASP A 40 -17.24 5.88 2.95
C ASP A 40 -15.71 5.69 2.82
N TRP A 41 -15.27 4.89 1.85
CA TRP A 41 -13.84 4.68 1.61
C TRP A 41 -13.22 5.86 0.86
N HIS A 42 -11.98 6.20 1.23
CA HIS A 42 -11.18 7.26 0.62
C HIS A 42 -9.92 6.71 -0.04
N TRP A 43 -9.41 5.59 0.44
CA TRP A 43 -8.37 4.81 -0.24
C TRP A 43 -8.72 3.32 -0.24
N GLN A 44 -8.22 2.61 -1.25
CA GLN A 44 -8.31 1.16 -1.35
C GLN A 44 -6.96 0.58 -1.77
N LEU A 45 -6.43 -0.36 -1.00
CA LEU A 45 -5.29 -1.19 -1.36
C LEU A 45 -5.80 -2.57 -1.75
N ALA A 46 -5.40 -3.08 -2.91
CA ALA A 46 -5.80 -4.42 -3.37
C ALA A 46 -4.61 -5.19 -3.93
N LEU A 47 -4.61 -6.50 -3.70
CA LEU A 47 -3.70 -7.46 -4.31
C LEU A 47 -4.43 -8.22 -5.43
N HIS A 48 -3.84 -8.25 -6.60
CA HIS A 48 -4.33 -8.99 -7.76
C HIS A 48 -3.32 -10.08 -8.10
N THR A 49 -3.77 -11.29 -8.35
CA THR A 49 -2.91 -12.34 -8.93
C THR A 49 -3.25 -12.47 -10.40
N LEU A 50 -2.28 -12.17 -11.27
CA LEU A 50 -2.46 -12.18 -12.71
C LEU A 50 -1.71 -13.38 -13.30
N ALA A 51 -2.40 -14.14 -14.15
CA ALA A 51 -1.75 -15.12 -15.02
C ALA A 51 -1.02 -14.42 -16.18
N ALA A 52 -0.13 -15.11 -16.87
CA ALA A 52 0.47 -14.60 -18.10
C ALA A 52 -0.61 -14.27 -19.15
N GLY A 53 -0.49 -13.10 -19.77
CA GLY A 53 -1.47 -12.55 -20.71
C GLY A 53 -2.70 -11.91 -20.07
N ALA A 54 -2.86 -11.99 -18.74
CA ALA A 54 -3.99 -11.38 -18.05
C ALA A 54 -3.82 -9.86 -17.91
N GLU A 55 -4.95 -9.14 -17.94
CA GLU A 55 -5.01 -7.71 -17.71
C GLU A 55 -5.37 -7.42 -16.25
N LEU A 56 -4.77 -6.37 -15.69
CA LEU A 56 -5.17 -5.84 -14.39
C LEU A 56 -6.62 -5.35 -14.49
N PRO A 57 -7.53 -5.81 -13.61
CA PRO A 57 -8.92 -5.40 -13.66
C PRO A 57 -9.08 -3.88 -13.51
N THR A 58 -9.79 -3.28 -14.45
CA THR A 58 -10.27 -1.91 -14.32
C THR A 58 -11.49 -1.87 -13.39
N GLY A 59 -11.64 -0.79 -12.64
CA GLY A 59 -12.76 -0.56 -11.73
C GLY A 59 -13.41 0.79 -12.00
N PRO A 60 -14.46 1.16 -11.24
CA PRO A 60 -15.12 2.46 -11.39
C PRO A 60 -14.18 3.64 -11.11
N ALA A 61 -13.10 3.42 -10.37
CA ALA A 61 -11.97 4.32 -10.25
C ALA A 61 -10.68 3.60 -10.69
N GLU A 62 -9.91 4.25 -11.56
CA GLU A 62 -8.58 3.76 -11.91
C GLU A 62 -7.66 3.83 -10.68
N PRO A 63 -6.75 2.86 -10.49
CA PRO A 63 -5.69 2.99 -9.50
C PRO A 63 -4.90 4.28 -9.69
N GLY A 64 -4.61 4.99 -8.61
CA GLY A 64 -3.67 6.11 -8.62
C GLY A 64 -2.22 5.62 -8.61
N GLN A 65 -1.95 4.44 -8.07
CA GLN A 65 -0.64 3.81 -8.07
C GLN A 65 -0.73 2.29 -8.22
N ILE A 66 0.25 1.68 -8.88
CA ILE A 66 0.38 0.22 -8.99
C ILE A 66 1.85 -0.19 -8.88
N THR A 67 2.10 -1.40 -8.38
CA THR A 67 3.42 -2.04 -8.39
C THR A 67 3.32 -3.55 -8.57
N PRO A 68 4.10 -4.15 -9.48
CA PRO A 68 4.19 -5.60 -9.61
C PRO A 68 5.22 -6.17 -8.63
N LEU A 69 4.91 -7.33 -8.05
CA LEU A 69 5.71 -7.92 -6.97
C LEU A 69 6.64 -9.04 -7.43
N ASP A 70 6.33 -9.74 -8.53
CA ASP A 70 7.03 -10.98 -8.90
C ASP A 70 7.68 -10.89 -10.28
N ALA A 71 6.96 -10.40 -11.28
CA ALA A 71 7.44 -10.20 -12.65
C ALA A 71 6.95 -8.85 -13.24
N PRO A 72 7.63 -8.30 -14.27
CA PRO A 72 7.26 -7.03 -14.86
C PRO A 72 5.81 -6.97 -15.38
N LEU A 73 5.24 -5.77 -15.34
CA LEU A 73 3.90 -5.45 -15.85
C LEU A 73 4.03 -4.52 -17.05
N GLN A 74 3.39 -4.85 -18.17
CA GLN A 74 3.40 -4.01 -19.37
C GLN A 74 2.29 -2.97 -19.27
N LEU A 75 2.66 -1.69 -19.26
CA LEU A 75 1.73 -0.57 -19.27
C LEU A 75 1.58 -0.07 -20.70
N HIS A 76 0.39 -0.27 -21.28
CA HIS A 76 0.00 0.25 -22.58
C HIS A 76 -0.70 1.59 -22.40
N GLN A 77 -0.22 2.61 -23.09
CA GLN A 77 -0.80 3.95 -23.10
C GLN A 77 -1.77 4.09 -24.30
N HIS A 78 -2.69 5.05 -24.23
CA HIS A 78 -3.69 5.28 -25.29
C HIS A 78 -3.06 5.72 -26.63
N ASP A 79 -1.87 6.33 -26.58
CA ASP A 79 -1.09 6.73 -27.75
C ASP A 79 -0.39 5.56 -28.47
N GLY A 80 -0.59 4.33 -27.98
CA GLY A 80 0.00 3.12 -28.54
C GLY A 80 1.40 2.79 -28.00
N HIS A 81 2.00 3.66 -27.18
CA HIS A 81 3.26 3.35 -26.52
C HIS A 81 3.07 2.33 -25.41
N SER A 82 4.09 1.50 -25.20
CA SER A 82 4.11 0.48 -24.15
C SER A 82 5.41 0.58 -23.37
N ARG A 83 5.31 0.53 -22.04
CA ARG A 83 6.45 0.57 -21.13
C ARG A 83 6.38 -0.57 -20.12
N ALA A 84 7.50 -1.25 -19.92
CA ALA A 84 7.65 -2.19 -18.82
C ALA A 84 7.75 -1.45 -17.48
N LEU A 85 6.87 -1.82 -16.56
CA LEU A 85 6.99 -1.51 -15.14
C LEU A 85 7.70 -2.68 -14.48
N LEU A 86 8.95 -2.48 -14.08
CA LEU A 86 9.74 -3.54 -13.48
C LEU A 86 9.21 -3.89 -12.08
N ARG A 87 9.59 -5.08 -11.61
CA ARG A 87 9.31 -5.55 -10.26
C ARG A 87 9.70 -4.50 -9.21
N LEU A 88 8.79 -4.26 -8.25
CA LEU A 88 8.86 -3.24 -7.19
C LEU A 88 8.92 -1.78 -7.67
N GLN A 89 8.87 -1.49 -8.98
CA GLN A 89 8.66 -0.12 -9.41
C GLN A 89 7.22 0.28 -9.17
N VAL A 90 7.03 1.48 -8.61
CA VAL A 90 5.71 2.07 -8.42
C VAL A 90 5.44 3.01 -9.58
N ALA A 91 4.41 2.72 -10.38
CA ALA A 91 3.89 3.68 -11.33
C ALA A 91 2.79 4.50 -10.67
N ARG A 92 2.63 5.76 -11.12
CA ARG A 92 1.57 6.67 -10.71
C ARG A 92 0.72 7.03 -11.91
N GLY A 93 -0.59 7.11 -11.69
CA GLY A 93 -1.60 7.35 -12.71
C GLY A 93 -1.81 8.84 -13.05
N PRO A 94 -2.85 9.15 -13.83
CA PRO A 94 -3.87 8.20 -14.32
C PRO A 94 -3.29 7.17 -15.30
N PHE A 95 -3.82 5.94 -15.26
CA PHE A 95 -3.39 4.86 -16.15
C PHE A 95 -4.38 4.78 -17.32
N THR A 96 -4.22 5.67 -18.29
CA THR A 96 -5.16 5.84 -19.41
C THR A 96 -5.12 4.71 -20.46
N GLY A 97 -4.75 3.49 -20.06
CA GLY A 97 -4.70 2.33 -20.94
C GLY A 97 -4.66 1.01 -20.18
N ARG A 98 -3.95 0.01 -20.69
CA ARG A 98 -4.03 -1.38 -20.21
C ARG A 98 -2.78 -1.79 -19.45
N ALA A 99 -2.95 -2.56 -18.39
CA ALA A 99 -1.84 -3.14 -17.63
C ALA A 99 -1.85 -4.66 -17.83
N LEU A 100 -0.92 -5.18 -18.64
CA LEU A 100 -0.87 -6.59 -19.02
C LEU A 100 0.32 -7.31 -18.37
N ALA A 101 0.05 -8.47 -17.79
CA ALA A 101 1.07 -9.35 -17.23
C ALA A 101 1.73 -10.15 -18.36
N ALA A 102 3.00 -9.90 -18.66
CA ALA A 102 3.74 -10.73 -19.62
C ALA A 102 4.02 -12.14 -19.05
N GLU A 103 4.22 -12.21 -17.75
CA GLU A 103 4.41 -13.42 -16.96
C GLU A 103 3.48 -13.39 -15.74
N ALA A 104 3.26 -14.53 -15.10
CA ALA A 104 2.44 -14.57 -13.89
C ALA A 104 3.04 -13.67 -12.80
N THR A 105 2.23 -12.80 -12.22
CA THR A 105 2.69 -11.79 -11.26
C THR A 105 1.58 -11.37 -10.32
N ARG A 106 1.92 -11.07 -9.07
CA ARG A 106 1.05 -10.32 -8.17
C ARG A 106 1.22 -8.83 -8.42
N VAL A 107 0.12 -8.08 -8.39
CA VAL A 107 0.10 -6.63 -8.52
C VAL A 107 -0.61 -6.03 -7.33
N VAL A 108 0.03 -5.07 -6.67
CA VAL A 108 -0.62 -4.23 -5.66
C VAL A 108 -1.07 -2.94 -6.30
N SER A 109 -2.34 -2.58 -6.12
CA SER A 109 -2.93 -1.34 -6.60
C SER A 109 -3.42 -0.48 -5.42
N LEU A 110 -3.17 0.82 -5.48
CA LEU A 110 -3.71 1.83 -4.58
C LEU A 110 -4.65 2.76 -5.36
N ARG A 111 -5.93 2.77 -4.98
CA ARG A 111 -6.92 3.74 -5.42
C ARG A 111 -7.10 4.81 -4.35
N ILE A 112 -7.28 6.05 -4.78
CA ILE A 112 -7.38 7.22 -3.91
C ILE A 112 -8.54 8.08 -4.42
N ARG A 113 -9.42 8.52 -3.51
CA ARG A 113 -10.47 9.52 -3.73
C ARG A 113 -10.03 10.85 -3.11
N GLU A 114 -10.78 11.92 -3.40
CA GLU A 114 -10.48 13.26 -2.89
C GLU A 114 -10.38 13.31 -1.36
N GLY A 115 -9.54 14.23 -0.85
CA GLY A 115 -9.40 14.49 0.59
C GLY A 115 -8.40 13.64 1.35
N VAL A 116 -7.85 12.56 0.75
CA VAL A 116 -6.79 11.75 1.38
C VAL A 116 -5.48 11.76 0.60
N ALA A 117 -4.37 11.88 1.32
CA ALA A 117 -3.03 11.67 0.78
C ALA A 117 -2.51 10.31 1.23
N ALA A 118 -2.43 9.38 0.27
CA ALA A 118 -1.90 8.04 0.49
C ALA A 118 -0.85 7.68 -0.57
N GLU A 119 0.12 6.87 -0.20
CA GLU A 119 1.24 6.51 -1.07
C GLU A 119 1.66 5.06 -0.87
N LEU A 120 1.89 4.38 -2.00
CA LEU A 120 2.52 3.07 -2.06
C LEU A 120 4.03 3.24 -2.29
N ILE A 121 4.82 2.60 -1.44
CA ILE A 121 6.28 2.60 -1.54
C ILE A 121 6.74 1.15 -1.57
N ALA A 122 7.30 0.70 -2.69
CA ALA A 122 7.88 -0.63 -2.84
C ALA A 122 9.38 -0.51 -3.06
N ARG A 123 10.19 -1.20 -2.25
CA ARG A 123 11.66 -1.10 -2.35
C ARG A 123 12.38 -2.28 -1.69
N PRO A 124 13.62 -2.55 -2.12
CA PRO A 124 14.57 -3.28 -1.29
C PRO A 124 14.80 -2.57 0.06
N LEU A 125 14.89 -3.37 1.11
CA LEU A 125 15.31 -2.98 2.45
C LEU A 125 16.77 -3.42 2.64
N GLN A 126 17.66 -2.47 2.89
CA GLN A 126 19.08 -2.70 3.11
C GLN A 126 19.52 -1.94 4.37
N GLY A 127 19.37 -2.59 5.52
CA GLY A 127 19.65 -1.97 6.82
C GLY A 127 18.50 -1.07 7.31
N PRO A 128 18.80 -0.11 8.20
CA PRO A 128 17.79 0.67 8.89
C PRO A 128 17.09 1.67 7.96
N MET A 129 15.77 1.72 8.05
CA MET A 129 14.91 2.70 7.40
C MET A 129 14.09 3.42 8.47
N LEU A 130 14.20 4.75 8.52
CA LEU A 130 13.38 5.59 9.40
C LEU A 130 12.11 6.02 8.69
N LEU A 131 10.97 5.81 9.32
CA LEU A 131 9.68 6.27 8.83
C LEU A 131 9.36 7.66 9.38
N PRO A 132 8.95 8.62 8.53
CA PRO A 132 8.44 9.92 8.96
C PRO A 132 7.27 9.81 9.95
N THR A 133 7.22 10.76 10.88
CA THR A 133 6.09 10.97 11.79
C THR A 133 4.91 11.65 11.08
N GLY A 134 3.72 11.62 11.69
CA GLY A 134 2.54 12.31 11.17
C GLY A 134 1.80 11.56 10.05
N ALA A 135 2.10 10.28 9.89
CA ALA A 135 1.44 9.40 8.94
C ALA A 135 1.19 8.04 9.59
N ARG A 136 0.09 7.42 9.19
CA ARG A 136 -0.21 6.02 9.50
C ARG A 136 0.51 5.14 8.49
N TRP A 137 1.14 4.09 9.00
CA TRP A 137 1.97 3.19 8.19
C TRP A 137 1.46 1.76 8.26
N MET A 138 1.36 1.13 7.10
CA MET A 138 1.32 -0.33 6.95
C MET A 138 2.67 -0.79 6.41
N ALA A 139 3.19 -1.92 6.90
CA ALA A 139 4.34 -2.58 6.31
C ALA A 139 4.01 -4.01 5.91
N TRP A 140 4.50 -4.43 4.75
CA TRP A 140 4.40 -5.78 4.24
C TRP A 140 5.80 -6.23 3.82
N LEU A 141 6.39 -7.12 4.61
CA LEU A 141 7.66 -7.76 4.26
C LEU A 141 7.40 -8.85 3.21
N LEU A 142 7.87 -8.62 1.99
CA LEU A 142 7.66 -9.53 0.85
C LEU A 142 8.68 -10.68 0.88
N ALA A 143 9.90 -10.38 1.30
CA ALA A 143 10.98 -11.36 1.42
C ALA A 143 12.01 -10.87 2.44
N GLY A 144 12.78 -11.81 3.00
CA GLY A 144 13.89 -11.51 3.91
C GLY A 144 13.50 -11.54 5.39
N ARG A 145 14.16 -10.69 6.19
CA ARG A 145 13.95 -10.60 7.65
C ARG A 145 14.07 -9.15 8.08
N ALA A 146 13.04 -8.65 8.76
CA ALA A 146 13.02 -7.30 9.28
C ALA A 146 12.30 -7.23 10.63
N GLU A 147 12.59 -6.20 11.40
CA GLU A 147 11.93 -5.86 12.66
C GLU A 147 11.52 -4.39 12.67
N VAL A 148 10.39 -4.09 13.31
CA VAL A 148 9.98 -2.73 13.64
C VAL A 148 10.52 -2.41 15.01
N GLN A 149 11.17 -1.26 15.14
CA GLN A 149 11.63 -0.72 16.40
C GLN A 149 10.91 0.58 16.74
N TRP A 150 10.44 0.66 17.98
CA TRP A 150 9.89 1.87 18.59
C TRP A 150 10.48 2.03 20.00
N GLY A 151 11.30 3.07 20.18
CA GLY A 151 12.16 3.19 21.36
C GLY A 151 13.08 1.97 21.51
N ASP A 152 13.06 1.35 22.68
CA ASP A 152 13.84 0.13 22.99
C ASP A 152 13.12 -1.16 22.62
N THR A 153 11.86 -1.07 22.19
CA THR A 153 11.04 -2.26 21.87
C THR A 153 11.17 -2.62 20.40
N ARG A 154 11.26 -3.92 20.13
CA ARG A 154 11.40 -4.47 18.78
C ARG A 154 10.39 -5.59 18.56
N TRP A 155 9.81 -5.63 17.37
CA TRP A 155 8.90 -6.68 16.95
C TRP A 155 9.28 -7.20 15.56
N PRO A 156 9.36 -8.52 15.36
CA PRO A 156 9.61 -9.07 14.03
C PRO A 156 8.45 -8.74 13.07
N LEU A 157 8.78 -8.44 11.82
CA LEU A 157 7.81 -8.37 10.73
C LEU A 157 7.66 -9.76 10.10
N PRO A 158 6.45 -10.34 10.10
CA PRO A 158 6.20 -11.59 9.38
C PRO A 158 6.32 -11.38 7.86
N VAL A 159 6.94 -12.34 7.18
CA VAL A 159 6.96 -12.40 5.71
C VAL A 159 5.56 -12.72 5.19
N ASP A 160 5.22 -12.13 4.05
CA ASP A 160 3.95 -12.32 3.34
C ASP A 160 2.69 -11.97 4.14
N ARG A 161 2.84 -11.24 5.26
CA ARG A 161 1.73 -10.75 6.06
C ARG A 161 1.83 -9.24 6.29
N PRO A 162 0.88 -8.44 5.76
CA PRO A 162 0.84 -7.01 6.01
C PRO A 162 0.43 -6.71 7.45
N MET A 163 1.09 -5.71 8.03
CA MET A 163 0.92 -5.29 9.41
C MET A 163 0.70 -3.78 9.47
N TRP A 164 -0.28 -3.34 10.24
CA TRP A 164 -0.34 -1.96 10.72
C TRP A 164 0.79 -1.75 11.72
N LEU A 165 1.57 -0.69 11.52
CA LEU A 165 2.62 -0.30 12.44
C LEU A 165 2.03 0.49 13.62
N PRO A 166 2.72 0.51 14.78
CA PRO A 166 2.28 1.31 15.92
C PRO A 166 2.09 2.77 15.52
N ASP A 167 0.90 3.31 15.76
CA ASP A 167 0.61 4.72 15.49
C ASP A 167 1.03 5.57 16.70
N ASP A 168 2.14 6.29 16.54
CA ASP A 168 2.55 7.35 17.46
C ASP A 168 3.09 8.52 16.64
N ASN A 169 2.20 9.50 16.41
CA ASN A 169 2.51 10.70 15.62
C ASN A 169 3.66 11.56 16.20
N ALA A 170 4.14 11.29 17.42
CA ALA A 170 5.24 12.01 18.05
C ALA A 170 6.62 11.35 17.86
N ARG A 171 6.69 10.06 17.51
CA ARG A 171 7.95 9.30 17.48
C ARG A 171 8.18 8.61 16.14
N ARG A 172 9.41 8.67 15.64
CA ARG A 172 9.80 7.96 14.41
C ARG A 172 9.86 6.47 14.68
N LEU A 173 9.28 5.69 13.78
CA LEU A 173 9.47 4.26 13.70
C LEU A 173 10.73 3.95 12.90
N ARG A 174 11.41 2.85 13.25
CA ARG A 174 12.51 2.31 12.46
C ARG A 174 12.16 0.90 12.01
N ILE A 175 12.37 0.60 10.73
CA ILE A 175 12.40 -0.78 10.24
C ILE A 175 13.87 -1.15 10.04
N ASP A 176 14.34 -2.20 10.70
CA ASP A 176 15.71 -2.69 10.61
C ASP A 176 15.74 -4.10 10.02
N GLY A 177 16.74 -4.41 9.22
CA GLY A 177 16.90 -5.72 8.57
C GLY A 177 17.23 -5.67 7.09
N GLY A 178 16.83 -6.71 6.36
CA GLY A 178 17.16 -6.86 4.95
C GLY A 178 16.12 -7.69 4.20
N GLY A 179 15.91 -7.35 2.93
CA GLY A 179 14.91 -8.01 2.09
C GLY A 179 14.15 -7.00 1.25
N GLU A 180 12.83 -7.15 1.19
CA GLU A 180 11.96 -6.36 0.33
C GLU A 180 10.69 -5.99 1.07
N VAL A 181 10.32 -4.72 1.00
CA VAL A 181 9.19 -4.18 1.74
C VAL A 181 8.30 -3.38 0.82
N LEU A 182 6.99 -3.56 1.03
CA LEU A 182 5.96 -2.68 0.53
C LEU A 182 5.36 -1.95 1.72
N LEU A 183 5.27 -0.63 1.60
CA LEU A 183 4.68 0.25 2.60
C LEU A 183 3.46 0.95 2.00
N LEU A 184 2.42 1.10 2.81
CA LEU A 184 1.37 2.09 2.59
C LEU A 184 1.56 3.20 3.61
N LYS A 185 1.71 4.43 3.12
CA LYS A 185 1.72 5.65 3.92
C LYS A 185 0.37 6.35 3.75
N ILE A 186 -0.28 6.72 4.85
CA ILE A 186 -1.51 7.53 4.85
C ILE A 186 -1.23 8.76 5.70
N ASP A 187 -1.26 9.94 5.10
CA ASP A 187 -0.99 11.19 5.83
C ASP A 187 -2.15 11.52 6.76
N ALA A 188 -1.87 11.63 8.06
CA ALA A 188 -2.89 11.75 9.11
C ALA A 188 -3.65 13.09 9.09
N ARG A 189 -3.19 14.07 8.29
CA ARG A 189 -3.80 15.40 8.21
C ARG A 189 -4.84 15.54 7.09
N GLY A 190 -5.07 14.50 6.30
CA GLY A 190 -5.79 14.66 5.03
C GLY A 190 -5.11 15.69 4.13
N VAL A 191 -5.71 15.97 2.98
CA VAL A 191 -5.36 17.19 2.23
C VAL A 191 -6.07 18.35 2.93
N ASP A 192 -5.32 19.39 3.35
CA ASP A 192 -5.92 20.58 3.94
C ASP A 192 -6.90 21.20 2.92
N PRO A 193 -8.22 21.28 3.22
CA PRO A 193 -9.21 21.80 2.27
C PRO A 193 -8.93 23.26 1.86
N LEU A 194 -8.14 24.00 2.65
CA LEU A 194 -7.72 25.36 2.30
C LEU A 194 -6.71 25.44 1.14
N THR A 195 -6.18 24.32 0.68
CA THR A 195 -5.28 24.28 -0.50
C THR A 195 -6.04 24.13 -1.82
N LEU A 196 -7.34 23.85 -1.79
CA LEU A 196 -8.18 23.73 -2.99
C LEU A 196 -8.75 25.09 -3.47
N ASP A 197 -8.74 26.12 -2.62
CA ASP A 197 -9.30 27.44 -2.93
C ASP A 197 -8.31 28.44 -3.56
N THR A 198 -7.06 28.05 -3.86
CA THR A 198 -6.05 28.97 -4.43
C THR A 198 -5.83 28.83 -5.93
N LEU A 199 -6.64 28.04 -6.64
CA LEU A 199 -6.59 27.90 -8.11
C LEU A 199 -7.96 28.08 -8.78
N GLY A 200 -8.81 28.94 -8.21
CA GLY A 200 -10.05 29.44 -8.83
C GLY A 200 -9.90 30.87 -9.30
#